data_AF-A0A410WV16-F1
#
_entry.id   AF-A0A410WV16-F1
#
_cell.length_a   1.000
_cell.length_b   1.000
_cell.length_c   1.000
_cell.angle_alpha   90.00
_cell.angle_beta   90.00
_cell.angle_gamma   90.00
#
_symmetry.space_group_name_H-M   'P 1'
#
loop_
_entity.id
_entity.type
_entity.pdbx_description
1 polymer ?
#
loop_
_entity_poly.entity_id
_entity_poly.type
_entity_poly.pdbx_seq_one_letter_code
_entity_poly.pdbx_strand_id
1 'polypeptide(L)'
;MNPYRIPEIAKQYTDYDMIRQHTDLPDFPNFRAQLLYAFLSRDSRLNPSSELFALVTSLVQMGLDTHDEVTVSNEVKEKKAARSRQLKVLAGDYFSSRFYHLLSQAGQIDLIKRLSTAICELNRLKTNLYVTMKHLKVTTEDYVRQSVDIKSHLFKSFGGLMEEVNRRSWPEILEAFTRCEVIFKEIFRSESLQDFHGSWGYWHIIQNGSKEERKLLEAQEQDPAKLKALIHKYNVPSQLYNLLVTQLQQLEAKVKQLDSDKLASELFHIGEPFFRFISKTRLLEER
;
A
#
# COMPACT_ATOMS: atom_id res chain seq x y z
N MET A 1 -9.20 25.48 7.30
CA MET A 1 -8.55 24.15 7.37
C MET A 1 -7.12 24.37 6.93
N ASN A 2 -6.13 23.94 7.73
CA ASN A 2 -4.76 23.92 7.22
C ASN A 2 -4.74 22.99 5.99
N PRO A 3 -4.12 23.39 4.88
CA PRO A 3 -3.97 22.50 3.73
C PRO A 3 -3.22 21.25 4.18
N TYR A 4 -3.69 20.07 3.75
CA TYR A 4 -2.98 18.81 3.96
C TYR A 4 -1.58 18.93 3.32
N ARG A 5 -0.54 18.95 4.17
CA ARG A 5 0.85 19.23 3.76
C ARG A 5 1.86 18.13 4.09
N ILE A 6 1.35 16.99 4.57
CA ILE A 6 2.17 15.89 5.07
C ILE A 6 3.16 15.36 4.00
N PRO A 7 2.78 15.19 2.72
CA PRO A 7 3.72 14.77 1.68
C PRO A 7 4.80 15.84 1.42
N GLU A 8 4.46 17.13 1.45
CA GLU A 8 5.44 18.21 1.31
C GLU A 8 6.42 18.26 2.47
N ILE A 9 5.96 18.00 3.69
CA ILE A 9 6.83 17.91 4.86
C ILE A 9 7.72 16.67 4.75
N ALA A 10 7.17 15.54 4.29
CA ALA A 10 7.93 14.30 4.10
C ALA A 10 9.08 14.46 3.10
N LYS A 11 8.93 15.32 2.08
CA LYS A 11 10.00 15.63 1.11
C LYS A 11 11.30 16.10 1.78
N GLN A 12 11.22 16.80 2.91
CA GLN A 12 12.41 17.21 3.67
C GLN A 12 13.24 16.03 4.19
N TYR A 13 12.64 14.84 4.21
CA TYR A 13 13.24 13.59 4.68
C TYR A 13 13.46 12.58 3.57
N THR A 14 12.79 12.72 2.43
CA THR A 14 12.87 11.75 1.32
C THR A 14 13.65 12.27 0.12
N ASP A 15 13.77 13.59 -0.04
CA ASP A 15 14.29 14.21 -1.26
C ASP A 15 15.80 14.46 -1.17
N TYR A 16 16.56 13.40 -0.88
CA TYR A 16 18.02 13.45 -0.92
C TYR A 16 18.55 13.02 -2.29
N ASP A 17 19.37 13.87 -2.90
CA ASP A 17 19.95 13.66 -4.23
C ASP A 17 20.64 12.30 -4.36
N MET A 18 21.41 11.92 -3.33
CA MET A 18 22.14 10.65 -3.31
C MET A 18 21.22 9.42 -3.36
N ILE A 19 20.00 9.52 -2.83
CA ILE A 19 19.01 8.44 -2.88
C ILE A 19 18.35 8.47 -4.27
N ARG A 20 17.79 9.62 -4.67
CA ARG A 20 17.03 9.77 -5.92
C ARG A 20 17.83 9.49 -7.19
N GLN A 21 19.12 9.82 -7.23
CA GLN A 21 19.96 9.62 -8.42
C GLN A 21 20.34 8.15 -8.65
N HIS A 22 20.17 7.30 -7.63
CA HIS A 22 20.73 5.95 -7.63
C HIS A 22 19.73 4.87 -7.24
N THR A 23 18.53 5.23 -6.80
CA THR A 23 17.46 4.29 -6.54
C THR A 23 16.09 4.92 -6.74
N ASP A 24 15.17 4.10 -7.23
CA ASP A 24 13.74 4.37 -7.10
C ASP A 24 13.31 4.09 -5.65
N LEU A 25 12.29 4.84 -5.20
CA LEU A 25 11.69 4.70 -3.89
C LEU A 25 10.22 4.34 -4.06
N PRO A 26 9.63 3.63 -3.08
CA PRO A 26 8.21 3.35 -3.09
C PRO A 26 7.39 4.64 -3.03
N ASP A 27 6.19 4.60 -3.59
CA ASP A 27 5.23 5.69 -3.49
C ASP A 27 4.94 6.05 -2.03
N PHE A 28 4.82 7.36 -1.77
CA PHE A 28 4.33 7.84 -0.47
C PHE A 28 2.91 7.28 -0.20
N PRO A 29 2.60 6.80 1.01
CA PRO A 29 1.30 6.21 1.36
C PRO A 29 0.21 7.29 1.55
N ASN A 30 -0.02 8.10 0.51
CA ASN A 30 -0.86 9.31 0.55
C ASN A 30 -2.27 9.02 1.08
N PHE A 31 -2.94 7.99 0.56
CA PHE A 31 -4.29 7.66 1.01
C PHE A 31 -4.35 7.39 2.51
N ARG A 32 -3.49 6.47 3.00
CA ARG A 32 -3.46 6.08 4.42
C ARG A 32 -3.04 7.24 5.32
N ALA A 33 -2.12 8.09 4.87
CA ALA A 33 -1.70 9.30 5.58
C ALA A 33 -2.81 10.35 5.68
N GLN A 34 -3.54 10.61 4.58
CA GLN A 34 -4.70 11.51 4.56
C GLN A 34 -5.82 11.00 5.47
N LEU A 35 -6.12 9.70 5.40
CA LEU A 35 -7.12 9.06 6.26
C LEU A 35 -6.77 9.22 7.73
N LEU A 36 -5.53 8.90 8.11
CA LEU A 36 -5.08 9.02 9.49
C LEU A 36 -5.18 10.48 9.97
N TYR A 37 -4.74 11.44 9.16
CA TYR A 37 -4.87 12.86 9.48
C TYR A 37 -6.34 13.30 9.64
N ALA A 38 -7.23 12.89 8.72
CA ALA A 38 -8.65 13.25 8.74
C ALA A 38 -9.36 12.74 10.01
N PHE A 39 -9.01 11.53 10.48
CA PHE A 39 -9.56 10.97 11.71
C PHE A 39 -8.96 11.60 12.98
N LEU A 40 -7.63 11.80 13.02
CA LEU A 40 -6.95 12.35 14.21
C LEU A 40 -7.19 13.85 14.42
N SER A 41 -7.27 14.63 13.34
CA SER A 41 -7.45 16.09 13.42
C SER A 41 -8.82 16.51 13.97
N ARG A 42 -9.76 15.58 14.11
CA ARG A 42 -11.11 15.85 14.63
C ARG A 42 -11.21 15.65 16.14
N ASP A 43 -10.31 14.87 16.71
CA ASP A 43 -10.18 14.75 18.16
C ASP A 43 -9.34 15.94 18.65
N SER A 44 -9.94 16.82 19.46
CA SER A 44 -9.27 18.02 20.00
C SER A 44 -7.96 17.70 20.75
N ARG A 45 -7.85 16.50 21.34
CA ARG A 45 -6.66 16.04 22.07
C ARG A 45 -5.54 15.60 21.12
N LEU A 46 -5.89 15.07 19.96
CA LEU A 46 -4.94 14.52 18.98
C LEU A 46 -4.61 15.50 17.87
N ASN A 47 -5.48 16.50 17.62
CA ASN A 47 -5.30 17.49 16.58
C ASN A 47 -3.90 18.14 16.56
N PRO A 48 -3.33 18.61 17.70
CA PRO A 48 -2.01 19.23 17.72
C PRO A 48 -0.89 18.30 17.20
N SER A 49 -1.06 16.99 17.35
CA SER A 49 -0.09 15.97 16.96
C SER A 49 -0.48 15.20 15.69
N SER A 50 -1.66 15.46 15.11
CA SER A 50 -2.22 14.71 13.99
C SER A 50 -1.33 14.72 12.75
N GLU A 51 -0.73 15.88 12.44
CA GLU A 51 0.22 16.04 11.34
C GLU A 51 1.52 15.26 11.60
N LEU A 52 2.07 15.39 12.81
CA LEU A 52 3.26 14.64 13.23
C LEU A 52 3.02 13.13 13.13
N PHE A 53 1.89 12.64 13.64
CA PHE A 53 1.55 11.21 13.66
C PHE A 53 1.41 10.66 12.25
N ALA A 54 0.68 11.35 11.37
CA ALA A 54 0.54 10.95 9.98
C ALA A 54 1.89 10.97 9.23
N LEU A 55 2.72 11.99 9.47
CA LEU A 55 4.06 12.09 8.90
C LEU A 55 4.96 10.94 9.35
N VAL A 56 5.10 10.71 10.65
CA VAL A 56 6.04 9.70 11.17
C VAL A 56 5.63 8.29 10.75
N THR A 57 4.33 7.98 10.75
CA THR A 57 3.83 6.67 10.29
C THR A 57 4.07 6.48 8.80
N SER A 58 3.96 7.54 8.00
CA SER A 58 4.26 7.48 6.57
C SER A 58 5.74 7.26 6.31
N LEU A 59 6.63 7.90 7.08
CA LEU A 59 8.08 7.67 6.99
C LEU A 59 8.45 6.23 7.37
N VAL A 60 7.84 5.67 8.42
CA VAL A 60 8.01 4.24 8.77
C VAL A 60 7.58 3.35 7.61
N GLN A 61 6.38 3.59 7.08
CA GLN A 61 5.84 2.81 5.98
C GLN A 61 6.77 2.87 4.75
N MET A 62 7.27 4.05 4.40
CA MET A 62 8.24 4.20 3.32
C MET A 62 9.54 3.45 3.61
N GLY A 63 10.05 3.48 4.85
CA GLY A 63 11.21 2.71 5.24
C GLY A 63 11.01 1.21 5.02
N LEU A 64 9.89 0.68 5.51
CA LEU A 64 9.52 -0.72 5.37
C LEU A 64 9.30 -1.13 3.90
N ASP A 65 8.62 -0.29 3.11
CA ASP A 65 8.36 -0.58 1.69
C ASP A 65 9.66 -0.49 0.88
N THR A 66 10.59 0.40 1.26
CA THR A 66 11.92 0.49 0.61
C THR A 66 12.74 -0.78 0.84
N HIS A 67 12.66 -1.36 2.05
CA HIS A 67 13.30 -2.64 2.34
C HIS A 67 12.70 -3.80 1.53
N ASP A 68 11.38 -3.80 1.30
CA ASP A 68 10.71 -4.85 0.53
C ASP A 68 11.16 -4.86 -0.95
N GLU A 69 11.54 -3.72 -1.50
CA GLU A 69 12.05 -3.62 -2.88
C GLU A 69 13.53 -4.02 -3.03
N VAL A 70 14.23 -4.36 -1.94
CA VAL A 70 15.60 -4.86 -2.01
C VAL A 70 15.57 -6.28 -2.58
N THR A 71 16.12 -6.47 -3.77
CA THR A 71 16.12 -7.77 -4.44
C THR A 71 16.89 -8.82 -3.62
N VAL A 72 16.29 -10.01 -3.45
CA VAL A 72 16.88 -11.11 -2.67
C VAL A 72 18.13 -11.72 -3.35
N SER A 73 18.25 -11.62 -4.67
CA SER A 73 19.40 -12.14 -5.43
C SER A 73 20.53 -11.10 -5.55
N ASN A 74 21.75 -11.54 -5.23
CA ASN A 74 22.99 -10.81 -5.47
C ASN A 74 23.68 -11.20 -6.79
N GLU A 75 23.00 -11.96 -7.66
CA GLU A 75 23.58 -12.49 -8.90
C GLU A 75 23.93 -11.39 -9.91
N VAL A 76 23.19 -10.27 -9.89
CA VAL A 76 23.53 -9.08 -10.68
C VAL A 76 24.73 -8.38 -10.03
N LYS A 77 25.93 -8.69 -10.55
CA LYS A 77 27.22 -8.13 -10.13
C LYS A 77 27.50 -6.73 -10.70
N GLU A 78 26.57 -6.15 -11.45
CA GLU A 78 26.72 -4.80 -11.99
C GLU A 78 26.85 -3.78 -10.85
N LYS A 79 27.88 -2.92 -10.90
CA LYS A 79 28.16 -1.92 -9.86
C LYS A 79 26.96 -1.00 -9.60
N LYS A 80 26.21 -0.62 -10.63
CA LYS A 80 25.03 0.24 -10.51
C LYS A 80 23.91 -0.45 -9.73
N ALA A 81 23.61 -1.70 -10.05
CA ALA A 81 22.62 -2.50 -9.34
C ALA A 81 23.02 -2.76 -7.88
N ALA A 82 24.28 -3.08 -7.62
CA ALA A 82 24.80 -3.25 -6.26
C ALA A 82 24.67 -1.96 -5.44
N ARG A 83 25.01 -0.81 -6.03
CA ARG A 83 24.89 0.50 -5.38
C ARG A 83 23.42 0.86 -5.09
N SER A 84 22.51 0.62 -6.04
CA SER A 84 21.08 0.84 -5.85
C SER A 84 20.55 0.02 -4.68
N ARG A 85 20.86 -1.29 -4.61
CA ARG A 85 20.48 -2.15 -3.47
C ARG A 85 20.98 -1.62 -2.14
N GLN A 86 22.26 -1.26 -2.05
CA GLN A 86 22.84 -0.73 -0.80
C GLN A 86 22.15 0.57 -0.38
N LEU A 87 21.87 1.46 -1.33
CA LEU A 87 21.17 2.71 -1.04
C LEU A 87 19.71 2.50 -0.64
N LYS A 88 19.00 1.49 -1.19
CA LYS A 88 17.67 1.12 -0.69
C LYS A 88 17.70 0.69 0.77
N VAL A 89 18.66 -0.16 1.16
CA VAL A 89 18.83 -0.58 2.57
C VAL A 89 19.06 0.64 3.47
N LEU A 90 20.03 1.50 3.10
CA LEU A 90 20.36 2.68 3.89
C LEU A 90 19.23 3.73 3.92
N ALA A 91 18.48 3.90 2.83
CA ALA A 91 17.32 4.77 2.77
C ALA A 91 16.19 4.24 3.68
N GLY A 92 15.96 2.92 3.68
CA GLY A 92 15.03 2.26 4.58
C GLY A 92 15.38 2.49 6.06
N ASP A 93 16.65 2.29 6.42
CA ASP A 93 17.18 2.55 7.77
C ASP A 93 17.02 4.04 8.14
N TYR A 94 17.32 4.94 7.20
CA TYR A 94 17.19 6.37 7.40
C TYR A 94 15.74 6.77 7.68
N PHE A 95 14.78 6.40 6.82
CA PHE A 95 13.37 6.74 7.02
C PHE A 95 12.82 6.14 8.32
N SER A 96 13.21 4.91 8.65
CA SER A 96 12.86 4.26 9.91
C SER A 96 13.51 4.96 11.12
N SER A 97 14.72 5.50 11.01
CA SER A 97 15.31 6.27 12.12
C SER A 97 14.62 7.63 12.34
N ARG A 98 14.09 8.24 11.27
CA ARG A 98 13.43 9.56 11.35
C ARG A 98 12.19 9.54 12.20
N PHE A 99 11.43 8.45 12.21
CA PHE A 99 10.24 8.37 13.06
C PHE A 99 10.63 8.38 14.54
N TYR A 100 11.65 7.60 14.94
CA TYR A 100 12.15 7.60 16.32
C TYR A 100 12.61 8.99 16.73
N HIS A 101 13.39 9.65 15.87
CA HIS A 101 13.92 10.99 16.12
C HIS A 101 12.82 12.04 16.31
N LEU A 102 11.84 12.09 15.39
CA LEU A 102 10.76 13.08 15.44
C LEU A 102 9.84 12.86 16.65
N LEU A 103 9.53 11.60 16.97
CA LEU A 103 8.70 11.29 18.14
C LEU A 103 9.43 11.55 19.45
N SER A 104 10.74 11.28 19.53
CA SER A 104 11.50 11.55 20.75
C SER A 104 11.62 13.05 21.01
N GLN A 105 11.81 13.86 19.96
CA GLN A 105 11.80 15.32 20.07
C GLN A 105 10.45 15.88 20.54
N ALA A 106 9.35 15.25 20.13
CA ALA A 106 8.00 15.62 20.56
C ALA A 106 7.58 15.01 21.91
N GLY A 107 8.46 14.25 22.58
CA GLY A 107 8.15 13.58 23.85
C GLY A 107 7.13 12.44 23.74
N GLN A 108 6.87 11.92 22.54
CA GLN A 108 5.81 10.95 22.24
C GLN A 108 6.28 9.50 22.45
N ILE A 109 6.75 9.18 23.65
CA ILE A 109 7.37 7.88 23.97
C ILE A 109 6.37 6.72 23.83
N ASP A 110 5.11 6.92 24.22
CA ASP A 110 4.07 5.89 24.07
C ASP A 110 3.79 5.55 22.61
N LEU A 111 3.87 6.55 21.72
CA LEU A 111 3.69 6.32 20.29
C LEU A 111 4.88 5.59 19.67
N ILE A 112 6.11 5.86 20.15
CA ILE A 112 7.28 5.06 19.76
C ILE A 112 7.01 3.59 20.07
N LYS A 113 6.65 3.27 21.32
CA LYS A 113 6.37 1.89 21.73
C LYS A 113 5.27 1.24 20.87
N ARG A 114 4.17 1.96 20.63
CA ARG A 114 3.04 1.47 19.82
C ARG A 114 3.44 1.16 18.38
N LEU A 115 4.14 2.07 17.72
CA LEU A 115 4.61 1.87 16.35
C LEU A 115 5.67 0.77 16.28
N SER A 116 6.62 0.72 17.21
CA SER A 116 7.62 -0.37 17.25
C SER A 116 6.95 -1.74 17.37
N THR A 117 5.94 -1.91 18.23
CA THR A 117 5.17 -3.15 18.31
C THR A 117 4.43 -3.46 17.02
N ALA A 118 3.80 -2.45 16.40
CA ALA A 118 3.09 -2.63 15.13
C ALA A 118 4.04 -2.99 13.98
N ILE A 119 5.27 -2.47 13.96
CA ILE A 119 6.31 -2.82 12.99
C ILE A 119 6.71 -4.29 13.13
N CYS A 120 6.92 -4.77 14.36
CA CYS A 120 7.24 -6.18 14.61
C CYS A 120 6.14 -7.11 14.07
N GLU A 121 4.87 -6.79 14.34
CA GLU A 121 3.75 -7.58 13.87
C GLU A 121 3.56 -7.49 12.35
N LEU A 122 3.74 -6.31 11.76
CA LEU A 122 3.71 -6.13 10.31
C LEU A 122 4.79 -6.98 9.61
N ASN A 123 6.02 -7.02 10.14
CA ASN A 123 7.08 -7.86 9.59
C ASN A 123 6.78 -9.35 9.72
N ARG A 124 6.10 -9.77 10.79
CA ARG A 124 5.58 -11.14 10.95
C ARG A 124 4.54 -11.46 9.86
N LEU A 125 3.58 -10.57 9.63
CA LEU A 125 2.56 -10.71 8.58
C LEU A 125 3.19 -10.81 7.18
N LYS A 126 4.17 -9.95 6.87
CA LYS A 126 4.93 -10.00 5.61
C LYS A 126 5.63 -11.35 5.42
N THR A 127 6.31 -11.82 6.45
CA THR A 127 7.02 -13.11 6.42
C THR A 127 6.05 -14.27 6.18
N ASN A 128 4.89 -14.27 6.85
CA ASN A 128 3.87 -15.29 6.66
C ASN A 128 3.33 -15.30 5.22
N LEU A 129 3.03 -14.13 4.65
CA LEU A 129 2.58 -14.02 3.26
C LEU A 129 3.66 -14.55 2.30
N TYR A 130 4.91 -14.15 2.49
CA TYR A 130 6.04 -14.63 1.68
C TYR A 130 6.18 -16.15 1.70
N VAL A 131 6.11 -16.77 2.87
CA VAL A 131 6.15 -18.24 3.02
C VAL A 131 4.96 -18.90 2.31
N THR A 132 3.75 -18.34 2.47
CA THR A 132 2.54 -18.88 1.83
C THR A 132 2.61 -18.78 0.30
N MET A 133 3.12 -17.66 -0.22
CA MET A 133 3.37 -17.46 -1.65
C MET A 133 4.38 -18.47 -2.18
N LYS A 134 5.49 -18.73 -1.46
CA LYS A 134 6.47 -19.76 -1.85
C LYS A 134 5.88 -21.16 -1.97
N HIS A 135 4.87 -21.48 -1.17
CA HIS A 135 4.19 -22.78 -1.24
C HIS A 135 3.07 -22.84 -2.27
N LEU A 136 2.81 -21.76 -3.03
CA LEU A 136 1.74 -21.65 -4.02
C LEU A 136 0.34 -21.95 -3.45
N LYS A 137 0.11 -21.68 -2.15
CA LYS A 137 -1.15 -21.95 -1.45
C LYS A 137 -2.04 -20.72 -1.29
N VAL A 138 -1.78 -19.66 -2.06
CA VAL A 138 -2.46 -18.38 -1.91
C VAL A 138 -3.64 -18.29 -2.87
N THR A 139 -4.84 -18.07 -2.33
CA THR A 139 -6.00 -17.69 -3.15
C THR A 139 -5.92 -16.20 -3.55
N THR A 140 -6.60 -15.78 -4.62
CA THR A 140 -6.64 -14.36 -5.01
C THR A 140 -7.25 -13.49 -3.91
N GLU A 141 -8.28 -13.99 -3.22
CA GLU A 141 -8.87 -13.31 -2.07
C GLU A 141 -7.92 -13.27 -0.86
N ASP A 142 -7.24 -14.36 -0.55
CA ASP A 142 -6.25 -14.39 0.54
C ASP A 142 -5.07 -13.45 0.27
N TYR A 143 -4.65 -13.32 -0.99
CA TYR A 143 -3.61 -12.37 -1.41
C TYR A 143 -4.04 -10.93 -1.13
N VAL A 144 -5.23 -10.53 -1.58
CA VAL A 144 -5.75 -9.18 -1.36
C VAL A 144 -5.94 -8.92 0.13
N ARG A 145 -6.57 -9.85 0.86
CA ARG A 145 -6.80 -9.71 2.31
C ARG A 145 -5.49 -9.51 3.08
N GLN A 146 -4.50 -10.39 2.87
CA GLN A 146 -3.21 -10.28 3.55
C GLN A 146 -2.45 -9.01 3.15
N SER A 147 -2.52 -8.60 1.88
CA SER A 147 -1.91 -7.34 1.41
C SER A 147 -2.53 -6.12 2.07
N VAL A 148 -3.86 -6.12 2.23
CA VAL A 148 -4.60 -5.08 2.95
C VAL A 148 -4.21 -5.08 4.43
N ASP A 149 -4.14 -6.23 5.07
CA ASP A 149 -3.75 -6.35 6.48
C ASP A 149 -2.35 -5.79 6.71
N ILE A 150 -1.37 -6.16 5.87
CA ILE A 150 0.01 -5.64 5.96
C ILE A 150 0.04 -4.12 5.80
N LYS A 151 -0.59 -3.58 4.74
CA LYS A 151 -0.54 -2.14 4.42
C LYS A 151 -1.33 -1.28 5.43
N SER A 152 -2.38 -1.82 6.03
CA SER A 152 -3.19 -1.09 7.00
C SER A 152 -2.69 -1.22 8.44
N HIS A 153 -1.83 -2.20 8.75
CA HIS A 153 -1.49 -2.56 10.13
C HIS A 153 -0.95 -1.40 10.98
N LEU A 154 0.03 -0.65 10.46
CA LEU A 154 0.59 0.50 11.20
C LEU A 154 -0.47 1.54 11.53
N PHE A 155 -1.35 1.83 10.58
CA PHE A 155 -2.40 2.84 10.70
C PHE A 155 -3.53 2.35 11.63
N LYS A 156 -3.88 1.06 11.60
CA LYS A 156 -4.85 0.45 12.54
C LYS A 156 -4.43 0.65 14.00
N SER A 157 -3.13 0.66 14.29
CA SER A 157 -2.61 0.81 15.66
C SER A 157 -3.10 2.08 16.39
N PHE A 158 -3.49 3.12 15.64
CA PHE A 158 -4.02 4.38 16.18
C PHE A 158 -5.47 4.30 16.68
N GLY A 159 -6.22 3.24 16.34
CA GLY A 159 -7.64 3.14 16.74
C GLY A 159 -7.86 3.24 18.26
N GLY A 160 -6.90 2.75 19.05
CA GLY A 160 -6.96 2.86 20.52
C GLY A 160 -6.81 4.29 21.07
N LEU A 161 -6.30 5.23 20.27
CA LEU A 161 -6.15 6.64 20.64
C LEU A 161 -7.42 7.45 20.31
N MET A 162 -8.21 7.00 19.34
CA MET A 162 -9.40 7.70 18.87
C MET A 162 -10.57 7.59 19.85
N GLU A 163 -11.48 8.57 19.80
CA GLU A 163 -12.80 8.53 20.47
C GLU A 163 -13.66 7.36 19.98
N GLU A 164 -14.65 6.96 20.76
CA GLU A 164 -15.41 5.73 20.53
C GLU A 164 -16.10 5.66 19.15
N VAL A 165 -16.71 6.76 18.71
CA VAL A 165 -17.39 6.85 17.41
C VAL A 165 -16.40 6.58 16.26
N ASN A 166 -15.25 7.27 16.29
CA ASN A 166 -14.20 7.11 15.28
C ASN A 166 -13.47 5.77 15.42
N ARG A 167 -13.32 5.23 16.63
CA ARG A 167 -12.68 3.94 16.88
C ARG A 167 -13.45 2.79 16.25
N ARG A 168 -14.79 2.86 16.22
CA ARG A 168 -15.65 1.85 15.60
C ARG A 168 -15.53 1.88 14.07
N SER A 169 -15.56 3.06 13.46
CA SER A 169 -15.53 3.21 12.00
C SER A 169 -14.12 3.15 11.39
N TRP A 170 -13.08 3.51 12.16
CA TRP A 170 -11.71 3.63 11.66
C TRP A 170 -11.16 2.37 10.98
N PRO A 171 -11.18 1.17 11.61
CA PRO A 171 -10.63 -0.03 10.99
C PRO A 171 -11.32 -0.36 9.67
N GLU A 172 -12.66 -0.26 9.65
CA GLU A 172 -13.45 -0.60 8.47
C GLU A 172 -13.20 0.36 7.29
N ILE A 173 -13.15 1.67 7.57
CA ILE A 173 -12.87 2.68 6.54
C ILE A 173 -11.43 2.53 6.03
N LEU A 174 -10.47 2.38 6.94
CA LEU A 174 -9.07 2.20 6.58
C LEU A 174 -8.87 0.95 5.71
N GLU A 175 -9.46 -0.18 6.08
CA GLU A 175 -9.40 -1.42 5.30
C GLU A 175 -10.05 -1.26 3.93
N ALA A 176 -11.23 -0.62 3.86
CA ALA A 176 -11.94 -0.42 2.60
C ALA A 176 -11.13 0.43 1.61
N PHE A 177 -10.55 1.54 2.08
CA PHE A 177 -9.65 2.37 1.25
C PHE A 177 -8.36 1.64 0.87
N THR A 178 -7.75 0.92 1.82
CA THR A 178 -6.51 0.15 1.56
C THR A 178 -6.77 -0.95 0.54
N ARG A 179 -7.96 -1.56 0.56
CA ARG A 179 -8.38 -2.55 -0.44
C ARG A 179 -8.53 -1.94 -1.82
N CYS A 180 -9.12 -0.74 -1.93
CA CYS A 180 -9.11 0.03 -3.19
C CYS A 180 -7.68 0.30 -3.66
N GLU A 181 -6.78 0.76 -2.77
CA GLU A 181 -5.38 1.03 -3.09
C GLU A 181 -4.66 -0.23 -3.62
N VAL A 182 -4.86 -1.38 -2.98
CA VAL A 182 -4.27 -2.67 -3.39
C VAL A 182 -4.77 -3.08 -4.76
N ILE A 183 -6.08 -3.11 -4.97
CA ILE A 183 -6.66 -3.53 -6.26
C ILE A 183 -6.23 -2.56 -7.36
N PHE A 184 -6.26 -1.25 -7.08
CA PHE A 184 -5.85 -0.22 -8.03
C PHE A 184 -4.39 -0.41 -8.47
N LYS A 185 -3.47 -0.67 -7.53
CA LYS A 185 -2.07 -0.98 -7.87
C LYS A 185 -1.93 -2.28 -8.68
N GLU A 186 -2.72 -3.30 -8.35
CA GLU A 186 -2.69 -4.58 -9.08
C GLU A 186 -3.19 -4.45 -10.53
N ILE A 187 -4.09 -3.49 -10.84
CA ILE A 187 -4.49 -3.20 -12.23
C ILE A 187 -3.26 -2.84 -13.06
N PHE A 188 -2.48 -1.83 -12.64
CA PHE A 188 -1.27 -1.43 -13.37
C PHE A 188 -0.19 -2.50 -13.35
N ARG A 189 -0.04 -3.21 -12.23
CA ARG A 189 0.92 -4.31 -12.11
C ARG A 189 0.59 -5.45 -13.08
N SER A 190 -0.69 -5.71 -13.35
CA SER A 190 -1.12 -6.74 -14.30
C SER A 190 -0.80 -6.39 -15.76
N GLU A 191 -0.58 -5.11 -16.07
CA GLU A 191 -0.17 -4.63 -17.39
C GLU A 191 1.36 -4.65 -17.57
N SER A 192 2.12 -4.61 -16.47
CA SER A 192 3.59 -4.73 -16.46
C SER A 192 4.00 -6.21 -16.50
N LEU A 193 4.60 -6.63 -17.61
CA LEU A 193 5.15 -7.99 -17.72
C LEU A 193 6.31 -8.25 -16.75
N GLN A 194 7.05 -7.20 -16.37
CA GLN A 194 8.19 -7.32 -15.45
C GLN A 194 7.71 -7.58 -14.01
N ASP A 195 6.60 -6.97 -13.61
CA ASP A 195 6.07 -7.05 -12.25
C ASP A 195 4.95 -8.08 -12.10
N PHE A 196 4.63 -8.81 -13.17
CA PHE A 196 3.51 -9.74 -13.20
C PHE A 196 3.67 -10.91 -12.21
N HIS A 197 4.90 -11.39 -12.00
CA HIS A 197 5.15 -12.50 -11.09
C HIS A 197 4.73 -12.16 -9.64
N GLY A 198 3.90 -13.00 -9.04
CA GLY A 198 3.36 -12.79 -7.70
C GLY A 198 2.28 -11.68 -7.59
N SER A 199 1.85 -11.10 -8.72
CA SER A 199 0.68 -10.22 -8.79
C SER A 199 -0.63 -10.98 -8.57
N TRP A 200 -1.73 -10.26 -8.42
CA TRP A 200 -3.07 -10.84 -8.40
C TRP A 200 -3.34 -11.67 -9.66
N GLY A 201 -2.94 -11.16 -10.84
CA GLY A 201 -3.10 -11.86 -12.11
C GLY A 201 -2.36 -13.19 -12.16
N TYR A 202 -1.15 -13.24 -11.61
CA TYR A 202 -0.39 -14.47 -11.47
C TYR A 202 -1.14 -15.51 -10.63
N TRP A 203 -1.63 -15.12 -9.44
CA TRP A 203 -2.38 -16.04 -8.57
C TRP A 203 -3.69 -16.51 -9.20
N HIS A 204 -4.37 -15.62 -9.92
CA HIS A 204 -5.59 -15.95 -10.64
C HIS A 204 -5.35 -17.06 -11.68
N ILE A 205 -4.27 -16.96 -12.46
CA ILE A 205 -3.93 -17.99 -13.45
C ILE A 205 -3.39 -19.25 -12.76
N ILE A 206 -2.64 -19.15 -11.65
CA ILE A 206 -2.22 -20.35 -10.90
C ILE A 206 -3.43 -21.16 -10.39
N GLN A 207 -4.52 -20.50 -10.01
CA GLN A 207 -5.74 -21.17 -9.54
C GLN A 207 -6.57 -21.77 -10.69
N ASN A 208 -6.78 -21.02 -11.77
CA ASN A 208 -7.73 -21.35 -12.84
C ASN A 208 -7.06 -21.91 -14.11
N GLY A 209 -5.72 -21.86 -14.18
CA GLY A 209 -4.86 -22.32 -15.26
C GLY A 209 -4.80 -23.83 -15.40
N SER A 210 -4.57 -24.33 -16.61
CA SER A 210 -4.17 -25.73 -16.84
C SER A 210 -2.81 -26.02 -16.21
N LYS A 211 -2.45 -27.31 -16.09
CA LYS A 211 -1.15 -27.72 -15.54
C LYS A 211 0.02 -27.19 -16.39
N GLU A 212 -0.15 -27.13 -17.70
CA GLU A 212 0.83 -26.62 -18.68
C GLU A 212 1.01 -25.11 -18.52
N GLU A 213 -0.08 -24.36 -18.32
CA GLU A 213 -0.05 -22.91 -18.15
C GLU A 213 0.61 -22.51 -16.82
N ARG A 214 0.37 -23.27 -15.75
CA ARG A 214 1.06 -23.09 -14.47
C ARG A 214 2.57 -23.31 -14.61
N LYS A 215 2.99 -24.38 -15.28
CA LYS A 215 4.41 -24.64 -15.57
C LYS A 215 5.05 -23.52 -16.40
N LEU A 216 4.30 -22.93 -17.32
CA LEU A 216 4.78 -21.79 -18.11
C LEU A 216 5.00 -20.55 -17.25
N LEU A 217 4.12 -20.30 -16.26
CA LEU A 217 4.30 -19.20 -15.31
C LEU A 217 5.41 -19.45 -14.28
N GLU A 218 5.68 -20.70 -13.93
CA GLU A 218 6.78 -21.05 -13.00
C GLU A 218 8.16 -21.09 -13.67
N ALA A 219 8.22 -21.04 -15.01
CA ALA A 219 9.47 -21.03 -15.75
C ALA A 219 10.26 -19.73 -15.50
N GLN A 220 11.59 -19.85 -15.35
CA GLN A 220 12.47 -18.71 -15.10
C GLN A 220 12.52 -17.72 -16.28
N GLU A 221 12.36 -18.20 -17.51
CA GLU A 221 12.25 -17.37 -18.71
C GLU A 221 10.84 -17.49 -19.28
N GLN A 222 10.06 -16.44 -19.07
CA GLN A 222 8.70 -16.34 -19.61
C GLN A 222 8.74 -15.63 -20.97
N ASP A 223 8.16 -16.26 -21.99
CA ASP A 223 7.93 -15.63 -23.29
C ASP A 223 6.88 -14.50 -23.12
N PRO A 224 7.25 -13.23 -23.37
CA PRO A 224 6.34 -12.08 -23.24
C PRO A 224 5.05 -12.23 -24.03
N ALA A 225 5.09 -12.86 -25.20
CA ALA A 225 3.91 -13.04 -26.05
C ALA A 225 2.94 -14.05 -25.44
N LYS A 226 3.46 -15.16 -24.89
CA LYS A 226 2.65 -16.17 -24.22
C LYS A 226 2.06 -15.64 -22.91
N LEU A 227 2.81 -14.84 -22.17
CA LEU A 227 2.30 -14.21 -20.95
C LEU A 227 1.14 -13.27 -21.24
N LYS A 228 1.27 -12.40 -22.26
CA LYS A 228 0.16 -11.54 -22.73
C LYS A 228 -1.06 -12.35 -23.16
N ALA A 229 -0.86 -13.46 -23.87
CA ALA A 229 -1.95 -14.34 -24.29
C ALA A 229 -2.69 -14.95 -23.08
N LEU A 230 -1.98 -15.33 -22.01
CA LEU A 230 -2.60 -15.81 -20.78
C LEU A 230 -3.37 -14.71 -20.04
N ILE A 231 -2.78 -13.52 -19.90
CA ILE A 231 -3.45 -12.36 -19.27
C ILE A 231 -4.78 -12.07 -19.97
N HIS A 232 -4.77 -12.10 -21.31
CA HIS A 232 -5.98 -11.94 -22.12
C HIS A 232 -6.95 -13.12 -21.97
N LYS A 233 -6.47 -14.37 -22.07
CA LYS A 233 -7.30 -15.58 -21.95
C LYS A 233 -8.08 -15.61 -20.63
N TYR A 234 -7.46 -15.17 -19.54
CA TYR A 234 -8.07 -15.14 -18.21
C TYR A 234 -8.77 -13.81 -17.87
N ASN A 235 -8.83 -12.86 -18.82
CA ASN A 235 -9.47 -11.55 -18.63
C ASN A 235 -9.04 -10.83 -17.34
N VAL A 236 -7.74 -10.90 -16.99
CA VAL A 236 -7.21 -10.39 -15.73
C VAL A 236 -7.55 -8.90 -15.51
N PRO A 237 -7.35 -7.99 -16.50
CA PRO A 237 -7.68 -6.58 -16.31
C PRO A 237 -9.16 -6.33 -16.01
N SER A 238 -10.07 -6.98 -16.74
CA SER A 238 -11.51 -6.84 -16.54
C SER A 238 -11.97 -7.35 -15.18
N GLN A 239 -11.37 -8.45 -14.69
CA GLN A 239 -11.67 -8.95 -13.34
C GLN A 239 -11.22 -7.97 -12.25
N LEU A 240 -9.99 -7.45 -12.34
CA LEU A 240 -9.47 -6.45 -11.39
C LEU A 240 -10.29 -5.16 -11.42
N TYR A 241 -10.71 -4.73 -12.61
CA TYR A 241 -11.59 -3.58 -12.77
C TYR A 241 -12.94 -3.78 -12.08
N ASN A 242 -13.60 -4.92 -12.31
CA ASN A 242 -14.88 -5.26 -11.66
C ASN A 242 -14.74 -5.37 -10.13
N LEU A 243 -13.61 -5.90 -9.64
CA LEU A 243 -13.29 -5.93 -8.21
C LEU A 243 -13.17 -4.51 -7.64
N LEU A 244 -12.51 -3.58 -8.35
CA LEU A 244 -12.39 -2.19 -7.92
C LEU A 244 -13.74 -1.48 -7.91
N VAL A 245 -14.58 -1.66 -8.95
CA VAL A 245 -15.94 -1.10 -9.03
C VAL A 245 -16.77 -1.56 -7.81
N THR A 246 -16.78 -2.86 -7.55
CA THR A 246 -17.52 -3.45 -6.43
C THR A 246 -17.02 -2.90 -5.09
N GLN A 247 -15.69 -2.82 -4.92
CA GLN A 247 -15.09 -2.32 -3.70
C GLN A 247 -15.39 -0.83 -3.48
N LEU A 248 -15.40 -0.01 -4.54
CA LEU A 248 -15.76 1.40 -4.43
C LEU A 248 -17.23 1.59 -4.05
N GLN A 249 -18.15 0.80 -4.59
CA GLN A 249 -19.56 0.85 -4.18
C GLN A 249 -19.73 0.53 -2.69
N GLN A 250 -19.00 -0.48 -2.19
CA GLN A 250 -18.99 -0.81 -0.76
C GLN A 250 -18.38 0.31 0.09
N LEU A 251 -17.30 0.93 -0.40
CA LEU A 251 -16.67 2.07 0.26
C LEU A 251 -17.64 3.26 0.35
N GLU A 252 -18.31 3.63 -0.74
CA GLU A 252 -19.30 4.70 -0.76
C GLU A 252 -20.43 4.45 0.25
N ALA A 253 -20.94 3.21 0.30
CA ALA A 253 -21.98 2.82 1.24
C ALA A 253 -21.53 2.99 2.70
N LYS A 254 -20.30 2.59 3.02
CA LYS A 254 -19.71 2.76 4.37
C LYS A 254 -19.47 4.24 4.70
N VAL A 255 -18.96 5.03 3.77
CA VAL A 255 -18.70 6.46 3.98
C VAL A 255 -20.01 7.23 4.22
N LYS A 256 -21.10 6.84 3.55
CA LYS A 256 -22.45 7.42 3.77
C LYS A 256 -23.08 7.08 5.13
N GLN A 257 -22.58 6.05 5.82
CA GLN A 257 -23.05 5.66 7.15
C GLN A 257 -22.34 6.41 8.28
N LEU A 258 -21.37 7.28 7.96
CA LEU A 258 -20.67 8.07 8.96
C LEU A 258 -21.56 9.19 9.51
N ASP A 259 -21.52 9.39 10.82
CA ASP A 259 -22.30 10.43 11.51
C ASP A 259 -21.89 11.87 11.15
N SER A 260 -20.75 12.05 10.48
CA SER A 260 -20.19 13.36 10.16
C SER A 260 -20.15 13.58 8.64
N ASP A 261 -21.04 14.44 8.13
CA ASP A 261 -21.05 14.87 6.72
C ASP A 261 -19.71 15.47 6.28
N LYS A 262 -19.07 16.21 7.19
CA LYS A 262 -17.74 16.76 6.96
C LYS A 262 -16.69 15.67 6.81
N LEU A 263 -16.80 14.55 7.55
CA LEU A 263 -15.87 13.41 7.40
C LEU A 263 -16.14 12.72 6.08
N ALA A 264 -17.40 12.42 5.81
CA ALA A 264 -17.81 11.80 4.58
C ALA A 264 -17.29 12.56 3.34
N SER A 265 -17.50 13.89 3.30
CA SER A 265 -17.00 14.74 2.21
C SER A 265 -15.48 14.68 2.04
N GLU A 266 -14.72 14.73 3.14
CA GLU A 266 -13.26 14.63 3.10
C GLU A 266 -12.81 13.25 2.59
N LEU A 267 -13.45 12.17 3.04
CA LEU A 267 -13.18 10.82 2.56
C LEU A 267 -13.51 10.66 1.06
N PHE A 268 -14.59 11.26 0.58
CA PHE A 268 -14.92 11.28 -0.85
C PHE A 268 -13.81 11.95 -1.67
N HIS A 269 -13.24 13.07 -1.17
CA HIS A 269 -12.10 13.71 -1.83
C HIS A 269 -10.85 12.83 -1.83
N ILE A 270 -10.57 12.12 -0.73
CA ILE A 270 -9.45 11.16 -0.66
C ILE A 270 -9.63 10.03 -1.70
N GLY A 271 -10.87 9.57 -1.91
CA GLY A 271 -11.20 8.51 -2.87
C GLY A 271 -11.29 8.95 -4.33
N GLU A 272 -11.25 10.26 -4.60
CA GLU A 272 -11.45 10.84 -5.93
C GLU A 272 -10.59 10.19 -7.04
N PRO A 273 -9.30 9.87 -6.83
CA PRO A 273 -8.49 9.23 -7.86
C PRO A 273 -9.08 7.90 -8.37
N PHE A 274 -9.71 7.11 -7.49
CA PHE A 274 -10.35 5.86 -7.88
C PHE A 274 -11.62 6.11 -8.72
N PHE A 275 -12.44 7.07 -8.34
CA PHE A 275 -13.66 7.43 -9.08
C PHE A 275 -13.34 8.00 -10.47
N ARG A 276 -12.32 8.86 -10.56
CA ARG A 276 -11.82 9.40 -11.83
C ARG A 276 -11.29 8.31 -12.75
N PHE A 277 -10.59 7.32 -12.20
CA PHE A 277 -10.09 6.19 -12.98
C PHE A 277 -11.24 5.38 -13.58
N ILE A 278 -12.21 4.96 -12.77
CA ILE A 278 -13.34 4.15 -13.24
C ILE A 278 -14.18 4.89 -14.29
N SER A 279 -14.48 6.16 -14.05
CA SER A 279 -15.25 6.96 -15.02
C SER A 279 -14.55 7.10 -16.36
N LYS A 280 -13.23 7.32 -16.37
CA LYS A 280 -12.44 7.37 -17.60
C LYS A 280 -12.42 6.04 -18.35
N THR A 281 -12.23 4.93 -17.65
CA THR A 281 -12.17 3.60 -18.28
C THR A 281 -13.51 3.21 -18.89
N ARG A 282 -14.62 3.47 -18.21
CA ARG A 282 -15.97 3.24 -18.75
C ARG A 282 -16.21 3.99 -20.06
N LEU A 283 -15.76 5.24 -20.17
CA LEU A 283 -15.88 6.04 -21.40
C LEU A 283 -15.03 5.51 -22.57
N LEU A 284 -13.97 4.74 -22.28
CA LEU A 284 -13.12 4.11 -23.30
C LEU A 284 -13.70 2.77 -23.76
N GLU A 285 -14.42 2.03 -22.91
CA GLU A 285 -15.10 0.77 -23.26
C GLU A 285 -16.41 1.01 -24.04
N GLU A 286 -17.03 2.19 -23.92
CA GLU A 286 -18.24 2.59 -24.64
C GLU A 286 -17.96 3.18 -26.05
N ARG A 287 -16.70 3.20 -26.52
CA ARG A 287 -16.27 3.69 -27.85
C ARG A 287 -15.69 2.57 -28.72
#